data_AF-A0A1G6R3N9-F1
#
_entry.id   AF-A0A1G6R3N9-F1
#
_cell.length_a   1.000
_cell.length_b   1.000
_cell.length_c   1.000
_cell.angle_alpha   90.00
_cell.angle_beta   90.00
_cell.angle_gamma   90.00
#
_symmetry.space_group_name_H-M   'P 1'
#
loop_
_entity.id
_entity.type
_entity.pdbx_description
1 polymer ?
#
loop_
_entity_poly.entity_id
_entity_poly.type
_entity_poly.pdbx_seq_one_letter_code
_entity_poly.pdbx_strand_id
1 'polypeptide(L)'
;MNTAEMHPMATAHLPGYLPGADGSDPLFVGVAAFTIALIVFIGAMYFTLHALPERMAHHGNHTQFQVIGILALIALFTHNNIFWVAALLLAAFRLPDFLTPIQSMASSLSGILSRMSTPSETPPPARSVDPEAPRDV
;
A
#
# COMPACT_ATOMS: atom_id res chain seq x y z
N MET A 1 -14.08 -42.59 49.60
CA MET A 1 -14.77 -42.48 48.29
C MET A 1 -16.26 -42.41 48.57
N ASN A 2 -16.85 -41.22 48.51
CA ASN A 2 -18.28 -41.04 48.74
C ASN A 2 -18.97 -41.09 47.38
N THR A 3 -19.55 -42.23 47.01
CA THR A 3 -20.39 -42.34 45.83
C THR A 3 -21.70 -41.62 46.13
N ALA A 4 -21.87 -40.41 45.59
CA ALA A 4 -23.15 -39.72 45.66
C ALA A 4 -24.22 -40.63 45.04
N GLU A 5 -25.10 -41.20 45.87
CA GLU A 5 -26.23 -41.99 45.39
C GLU A 5 -27.10 -41.07 44.52
N MET A 6 -27.18 -41.36 43.22
CA MET A 6 -28.07 -40.64 42.32
C MET A 6 -29.51 -40.93 42.73
N HIS A 7 -30.32 -39.87 42.82
CA HIS A 7 -31.73 -39.97 43.14
C HIS A 7 -32.42 -40.99 42.22
N PRO A 8 -33.33 -41.85 42.73
CA PRO A 8 -33.96 -42.92 41.96
C PRO A 8 -34.83 -42.42 40.78
N MET A 9 -35.15 -41.13 40.73
CA MET A 9 -35.83 -40.48 39.60
C MET A 9 -34.88 -39.70 38.67
N ALA A 10 -33.57 -39.75 38.89
CA ALA A 10 -32.59 -39.13 38.01
C ALA A 10 -32.56 -39.89 36.68
N THR A 11 -32.91 -39.21 35.59
CA THR A 11 -32.82 -39.74 34.24
C THR A 11 -31.38 -40.11 33.92
N ALA A 12 -31.15 -41.40 33.60
CA ALA A 12 -29.82 -42.01 33.49
C ALA A 12 -28.93 -41.51 32.32
N HIS A 13 -29.37 -40.52 31.54
CA HIS A 13 -28.60 -39.98 30.42
C HIS A 13 -28.75 -38.46 30.37
N LEU A 14 -27.75 -37.74 30.88
CA LEU A 14 -27.56 -36.36 30.50
C LEU A 14 -26.83 -36.34 29.14
N PRO A 15 -27.27 -35.53 28.17
CA PRO A 15 -26.52 -35.32 26.95
C PRO A 15 -25.09 -34.86 27.26
N GLY A 16 -24.08 -35.47 26.62
CA GLY A 16 -22.66 -35.25 26.94
C GLY A 16 -22.10 -33.86 26.63
N TYR A 17 -22.95 -32.95 26.16
CA TYR A 17 -22.62 -31.55 25.94
C TYR A 17 -23.04 -30.66 27.12
N LEU A 18 -23.85 -31.15 28.06
CA LEU A 18 -24.21 -30.43 29.28
C LEU A 18 -23.11 -30.53 30.35
N PRO A 19 -23.05 -29.58 31.29
CA PRO A 19 -22.11 -29.64 32.41
C PRO A 19 -22.29 -30.90 33.25
N GLY A 20 -21.18 -31.61 33.50
CA GLY A 20 -21.12 -32.77 34.38
C GLY A 20 -21.04 -32.37 35.85
N ALA A 21 -21.42 -33.30 36.74
CA ALA A 21 -21.30 -33.12 38.18
C ALA A 21 -19.84 -33.07 38.67
N ASP A 22 -18.88 -33.46 37.82
CA ASP A 22 -17.44 -33.32 38.00
C ASP A 22 -16.94 -31.90 37.68
N GLY A 23 -17.84 -30.99 37.25
CA GLY A 23 -17.52 -29.62 36.88
C GLY A 23 -17.00 -29.47 35.45
N SER A 24 -16.94 -30.55 34.67
CA SER A 24 -16.59 -30.48 33.25
C SER A 24 -17.74 -29.88 32.44
N ASP A 25 -17.46 -28.93 31.55
CA ASP A 25 -18.45 -28.34 30.65
C ASP A 25 -17.89 -28.30 29.22
N PRO A 26 -18.10 -29.37 28.43
CA PRO A 26 -17.57 -29.48 27.08
C PRO A 26 -18.09 -28.40 26.11
N LEU A 27 -19.34 -27.95 26.27
CA LEU A 27 -19.89 -26.87 25.44
C LEU A 27 -19.25 -25.54 25.77
N PHE A 28 -19.12 -25.21 27.04
CA PHE A 28 -18.45 -23.98 27.45
C PHE A 28 -17.03 -23.92 26.90
N VAL A 29 -16.26 -25.01 27.05
CA VAL A 29 -14.89 -25.09 26.52
C VAL A 29 -14.88 -24.96 24.99
N GLY A 30 -15.80 -25.64 24.29
CA GLY A 30 -15.92 -25.57 22.83
C GLY A 30 -16.24 -24.15 22.34
N VAL A 31 -17.23 -23.49 22.95
CA VAL A 31 -17.61 -22.11 22.60
C VAL A 31 -16.51 -21.12 22.96
N ALA A 32 -15.84 -21.29 24.11
CA ALA A 32 -14.73 -20.42 24.50
C ALA A 32 -13.56 -20.54 23.50
N ALA A 33 -13.15 -21.75 23.14
CA ALA A 33 -12.11 -21.99 22.15
C ALA A 33 -12.50 -21.44 20.77
N PHE A 34 -13.74 -21.68 20.33
CA PHE A 34 -14.28 -21.13 19.09
C PHE A 34 -14.29 -19.60 19.10
N THR A 35 -14.71 -18.98 20.20
CA THR A 35 -14.77 -17.52 20.35
C THR A 35 -13.36 -16.92 20.27
N ILE A 36 -12.37 -17.52 20.93
CA ILE A 36 -10.98 -17.09 20.84
C ILE A 36 -10.48 -17.20 19.39
N ALA A 37 -10.73 -18.34 18.72
CA ALA A 37 -10.36 -18.52 17.32
C ALA A 37 -11.03 -17.49 16.41
N LEU A 38 -12.31 -17.19 16.64
CA LEU A 38 -13.08 -16.21 15.89
C LEU A 38 -12.53 -14.79 16.08
N ILE A 39 -12.19 -14.40 17.31
CA ILE A 39 -11.57 -13.10 17.61
C ILE A 39 -10.22 -12.98 16.91
N VAL A 40 -9.38 -14.01 16.99
CA VAL A 40 -8.07 -14.03 16.30
C VAL A 40 -8.26 -13.95 14.79
N PHE A 41 -9.21 -14.69 14.23
CA PHE A 41 -9.52 -14.67 12.81
C PHE A 41 -9.98 -13.28 12.34
N ILE A 42 -10.94 -12.67 13.06
CA ILE A 42 -11.43 -11.32 12.75
C ILE A 42 -10.31 -10.29 12.92
N GLY A 43 -9.49 -10.40 13.96
CA GLY A 43 -8.33 -9.52 14.17
C GLY A 43 -7.32 -9.62 13.03
N ALA A 44 -6.97 -10.84 12.61
CA ALA A 44 -6.09 -11.08 11.47
C ALA A 44 -6.69 -10.50 10.18
N MET A 45 -7.99 -10.67 9.95
CA MET A 45 -8.70 -10.09 8.82
C MET A 45 -8.69 -8.57 8.86
N TYR A 46 -8.94 -7.96 10.03
CA TYR A 46 -8.88 -6.51 10.23
C TYR A 46 -7.50 -5.94 9.87
N PHE A 47 -6.42 -6.53 10.37
CA PHE A 47 -5.06 -6.12 10.03
C PHE A 47 -4.76 -6.31 8.54
N THR A 48 -5.24 -7.41 7.94
CA THR A 48 -5.07 -7.69 6.51
C THR A 48 -5.78 -6.66 5.63
N LEU A 49 -7.02 -6.29 5.96
CA LEU A 49 -7.77 -5.24 5.23
C LEU A 49 -7.11 -3.87 5.40
N HIS A 50 -6.54 -3.57 6.57
CA HIS A 50 -5.85 -2.29 6.80
C HIS A 50 -4.50 -2.19 6.08
N ALA A 51 -3.83 -3.31 5.83
CA ALA A 51 -2.59 -3.36 5.03
C ALA A 51 -2.83 -3.39 3.51
N LEU A 52 -4.10 -3.49 3.08
CA LEU A 52 -4.50 -3.60 1.68
C LEU A 52 -4.15 -2.34 0.84
N PRO A 53 -4.35 -1.11 1.34
CA PRO A 53 -3.94 0.11 0.64
C PRO A 53 -2.42 0.17 0.37
N GLU A 54 -1.59 -0.29 1.31
CA GLU A 54 -0.14 -0.40 1.14
C GLU A 54 0.22 -1.36 0.00
N ARG A 55 -0.39 -2.56 -0.01
CA ARG A 55 -0.15 -3.55 -1.06
C ARG A 55 -0.58 -3.09 -2.45
N MET A 56 -1.70 -2.36 -2.55
CA MET A 56 -2.18 -1.82 -3.83
C MET A 56 -1.28 -0.72 -4.39
N ALA A 57 -0.60 0.03 -3.51
CA ALA A 57 0.24 1.14 -3.92
C ALA A 57 1.47 0.70 -4.76
N HIS A 58 1.92 -0.56 -4.67
CA HIS A 58 3.11 -1.06 -5.38
C HIS A 58 3.06 -0.97 -6.92
N HIS A 59 1.90 -0.71 -7.53
CA HIS A 59 1.73 -0.68 -8.99
C HIS A 59 1.68 0.76 -9.60
N GLY A 60 2.01 1.80 -8.82
CA GLY A 60 1.85 3.23 -9.19
C GLY A 60 3.15 4.06 -9.27
N ASN A 61 3.00 5.37 -9.50
CA ASN A 61 4.09 6.36 -9.53
C ASN A 61 4.74 6.54 -8.14
N HIS A 62 6.04 6.82 -8.07
CA HIS A 62 6.85 6.80 -6.83
C HIS A 62 6.29 7.73 -5.73
N THR A 63 5.81 8.92 -6.12
CA THR A 63 5.22 9.89 -5.18
C THR A 63 3.85 9.46 -4.67
N GLN A 64 3.01 8.84 -5.52
CA GLN A 64 1.69 8.36 -5.13
C GLN A 64 1.81 7.21 -4.12
N PHE A 65 2.79 6.32 -4.31
CA PHE A 65 3.09 5.25 -3.36
C PHE A 65 3.42 5.79 -1.97
N GLN A 66 4.30 6.80 -1.88
CA GLN A 66 4.72 7.35 -0.61
C GLN A 66 3.55 7.98 0.16
N VAL A 67 2.66 8.71 -0.52
CA VAL A 67 1.47 9.31 0.10
C VAL A 67 0.50 8.23 0.59
N ILE A 68 0.21 7.20 -0.22
CA ILE A 68 -0.68 6.10 0.19
C ILE A 68 -0.09 5.34 1.38
N GLY A 69 1.21 5.06 1.37
CA GLY A 69 1.90 4.38 2.47
C GLY A 69 1.84 5.16 3.78
N ILE A 70 2.05 6.48 3.74
CA ILE A 70 1.92 7.34 4.93
C ILE A 70 0.49 7.35 5.45
N LEU A 71 -0.52 7.46 4.57
CA LEU A 71 -1.93 7.40 4.98
C LEU A 71 -2.29 6.04 5.62
N ALA A 72 -1.79 4.94 5.06
CA ALA A 72 -2.01 3.60 5.61
C ALA A 72 -1.36 3.43 6.99
N LEU A 73 -0.13 3.93 7.18
CA LEU A 73 0.56 3.94 8.47
C LEU A 73 -0.19 4.76 9.52
N ILE A 74 -0.69 5.95 9.16
CA ILE A 74 -1.50 6.78 10.05
C ILE A 74 -2.83 6.09 10.39
N ALA A 75 -3.50 5.48 9.39
CA ALA A 75 -4.74 4.73 9.61
C ALA A 75 -4.53 3.58 10.62
N LEU A 76 -3.42 2.85 10.50
CA LEU A 76 -3.10 1.73 11.39
C LEU A 76 -2.72 2.20 12.80
N PHE A 77 -1.94 3.27 12.93
CA PHE A 77 -1.52 3.81 14.22
C PHE A 77 -2.68 4.48 14.97
N THR A 78 -3.51 5.25 14.28
CA THR A 78 -4.61 6.02 14.89
C THR A 78 -5.92 5.23 14.97
N HIS A 79 -6.06 4.13 14.22
CA HIS A 79 -7.30 3.35 14.13
C HIS A 79 -8.50 4.18 13.62
N ASN A 80 -8.25 5.20 12.80
CA ASN A 80 -9.30 6.04 12.22
C ASN A 80 -9.57 5.64 10.76
N ASN A 81 -10.77 5.13 10.52
CA ASN A 81 -11.21 4.60 9.22
C ASN A 81 -11.13 5.62 8.09
N ILE A 82 -11.21 6.92 8.37
CA ILE A 82 -11.17 7.95 7.32
C ILE A 82 -9.85 7.92 6.53
N PHE A 83 -8.74 7.66 7.20
CA PHE A 83 -7.42 7.58 6.57
C PHE A 83 -7.30 6.31 5.72
N TRP A 84 -7.86 5.19 6.19
CA TRP A 84 -7.91 3.95 5.41
C TRP A 84 -8.77 4.12 4.15
N VAL A 85 -9.96 4.71 4.26
CA VAL A 85 -10.84 4.98 3.11
C VAL A 85 -10.17 5.95 2.13
N ALA A 86 -9.52 7.01 2.62
CA ALA A 86 -8.79 7.95 1.79
C ALA A 86 -7.63 7.27 1.04
N ALA A 87 -6.86 6.40 1.71
CA ALA A 87 -5.80 5.62 1.10
C ALA A 87 -6.33 4.70 -0.01
N LEU A 88 -7.48 4.07 0.22
CA LEU A 88 -8.14 3.17 -0.73
C LEU A 88 -8.66 3.92 -1.96
N LEU A 89 -9.31 5.08 -1.75
CA LEU A 89 -9.74 5.96 -2.84
C LEU A 89 -8.54 6.44 -3.65
N LEU A 90 -7.48 6.89 -2.99
CA LEU A 90 -6.26 7.36 -3.64
C LEU A 90 -5.51 6.23 -4.37
N ALA A 91 -5.59 4.98 -3.90
CA ALA A 91 -5.02 3.83 -4.58
C ALA A 91 -5.87 3.38 -5.78
N ALA A 92 -7.20 3.54 -5.72
CA ALA A 92 -8.11 3.18 -6.80
C ALA A 92 -7.97 4.12 -8.02
N PHE A 93 -7.68 5.40 -7.79
CA PHE A 93 -7.47 6.38 -8.85
C PHE A 93 -5.98 6.72 -9.01
N ARG A 94 -5.38 6.40 -10.16
CA ARG A 94 -4.00 6.82 -10.48
C ARG A 94 -3.98 8.34 -10.65
N LEU A 95 -3.24 9.04 -9.79
CA LEU A 95 -3.03 10.47 -9.98
C LEU A 95 -2.08 10.69 -11.18
N PRO A 96 -2.43 11.58 -12.13
CA PRO A 96 -1.52 11.93 -13.21
C PRO A 96 -0.25 12.60 -12.67
N ASP A 97 0.87 12.39 -13.36
CA ASP A 97 2.09 13.15 -13.07
C ASP A 97 2.00 14.55 -13.68
N PHE A 98 1.72 15.55 -12.85
CA PHE A 98 1.60 16.94 -13.26
C PHE A 98 2.91 17.72 -13.17
N LEU A 99 3.96 17.20 -12.51
CA LEU A 99 5.21 17.93 -12.34
C LEU A 99 6.15 17.75 -13.53
N THR A 100 6.22 16.54 -14.10
CA THR A 100 7.07 16.25 -15.26
C THR A 100 6.81 17.21 -16.45
N PRO A 101 5.55 17.51 -16.83
CA PRO A 101 5.28 18.48 -17.89
C PRO A 101 5.75 19.90 -17.55
N ILE A 102 5.53 20.38 -16.32
CA ILE A 102 5.92 21.73 -15.89
C ILE A 102 7.45 21.88 -15.90
N GLN A 103 8.17 20.86 -15.43
CA GLN A 103 9.63 20.84 -15.44
C GLN A 103 10.20 20.84 -16.86
N SER A 104 9.54 20.16 -17.81
CA SER A 104 9.92 20.19 -19.23
C SER A 104 9.74 21.58 -19.87
N MET A 105 8.71 22.33 -19.47
CA MET A 105 8.48 23.69 -19.94
C MET A 105 9.55 24.64 -19.39
N ALA A 106 9.85 24.54 -18.09
CA ALA A 106 10.89 25.35 -17.44
C ALA A 106 12.29 25.10 -18.03
N SER A 107 12.64 23.83 -18.28
CA SER A 107 13.92 23.47 -18.92
C SER A 107 14.02 23.97 -20.35
N SER A 108 12.98 23.82 -21.16
CA SER A 108 12.92 24.35 -22.52
C SER A 108 13.11 25.88 -22.55
N LEU A 109 12.45 26.60 -21.64
CA LEU A 109 12.59 28.05 -21.53
C LEU A 109 13.99 28.47 -21.08
N SER A 110 14.59 27.76 -20.12
CA SER A 110 15.97 28.01 -19.69
C SER A 110 16.99 27.79 -20.82
N GLY A 111 16.78 26.78 -21.67
CA GLY A 111 17.61 26.53 -22.85
C GLY A 111 17.52 27.66 -23.89
N ILE A 112 16.32 28.21 -24.10
CA ILE A 112 16.10 29.36 -24.99
C ILE A 112 16.83 30.62 -24.46
N LEU A 113 16.71 30.90 -23.16
CA LEU A 113 17.44 32.01 -22.52
C LEU A 113 18.96 31.84 -22.61
N SER A 114 19.45 30.62 -22.38
CA SER A 114 20.88 30.31 -22.42
C SER A 114 21.47 30.45 -23.82
N ARG A 115 20.72 30.05 -24.87
CA ARG A 115 21.10 30.25 -26.28
C ARG A 115 21.09 31.71 -26.71
N MET A 116 20.22 32.55 -26.14
CA MET A 116 20.26 34.00 -26.37
C MET A 116 21.42 34.70 -25.64
N SER A 117 21.90 34.13 -24.54
CA SER A 117 22.97 34.71 -23.71
C SER A 117 24.38 34.34 -24.18
N THR A 118 24.51 33.35 -25.07
CA THR A 118 25.79 32.95 -25.67
C THR A 118 26.00 33.73 -26.98
N PRO A 119 27.03 34.57 -27.10
CA PRO A 119 27.40 35.17 -28.37
C PRO A 119 27.76 34.07 -29.36
N SER A 120 27.24 34.17 -30.57
CA SER A 120 27.46 33.27 -31.71
C SER A 120 28.84 32.60 -31.69
N GLU A 121 28.84 31.27 -31.68
CA GLU A 121 30.01 30.50 -32.07
C GLU A 121 30.43 30.97 -33.46
N THR A 122 31.67 31.46 -33.55
CA THR A 122 32.33 31.91 -34.77
C THR A 122 32.10 30.90 -35.89
N PRO A 123 31.69 31.33 -37.10
CA PRO A 123 31.50 30.42 -38.24
C PRO A 123 32.74 29.55 -38.46
N PRO A 124 32.59 28.26 -38.82
CA PRO A 124 33.74 27.42 -39.16
C PRO A 124 34.53 28.10 -40.28
N PRO A 125 35.88 28.10 -40.22
CA PRO A 125 36.69 28.82 -41.20
C PRO A 125 36.29 28.35 -42.59
N ALA A 126 35.86 29.30 -43.42
CA ALA A 126 35.55 29.07 -44.81
C ALA A 126 36.77 28.37 -45.44
N ARG A 127 36.54 27.16 -45.96
CA ARG A 127 37.53 26.43 -46.72
C ARG A 127 37.95 27.33 -47.88
N SER A 128 39.13 27.93 -47.78
CA SER A 128 39.72 28.73 -48.86
C SER A 128 39.90 27.81 -50.04
N VAL A 129 39.02 27.94 -51.03
CA VAL A 129 39.26 27.39 -52.37
C VAL A 129 40.42 28.22 -52.92
N ASP A 130 41.60 27.62 -52.96
CA ASP A 130 42.76 28.21 -53.62
C ASP A 130 42.41 28.50 -55.08
N PRO A 131 42.64 29.72 -55.58
CA PRO A 131 42.55 29.98 -57.02
C PRO A 131 43.75 29.30 -57.67
N GLU A 132 43.48 28.22 -58.39
CA GLU A 132 44.42 27.54 -59.26
C GLU A 132 45.07 28.58 -60.21
N ALA A 133 46.38 28.75 -60.04
CA ALA A 133 47.18 29.70 -60.79
C ALA A 133 47.22 29.32 -62.29
N PRO A 134 47.29 30.31 -63.20
CA PRO A 134 47.36 30.07 -64.64
C PRO A 134 48.57 29.19 -65.00
N ARG A 135 48.31 28.07 -65.69
CA ARG A 135 49.33 27.26 -66.34
C ARG A 135 49.70 27.89 -67.68
N ASP A 136 50.77 28.66 -67.69
CA ASP A 136 51.54 28.95 -68.90
C ASP A 136 52.48 27.77 -69.22
N VAL A 137 52.69 27.56 -70.53
CA VAL A 137 53.51 26.60 -71.30
C VAL A 137 52.98 25.18 -71.57
#